data_AF-A0A1U7P2N6-F1
#
_entry.id   AF-A0A1U7P2N6-F1
#
_cell.length_a   1.000
_cell.length_b   1.000
_cell.length_c   1.000
_cell.angle_alpha   90.00
_cell.angle_beta   90.00
_cell.angle_gamma   90.00
#
_symmetry.space_group_name_H-M   'P 1'
#
loop_
_entity.id
_entity.type
_entity.pdbx_description
1 polymer ?
#
loop_
_entity_poly.entity_id
_entity_poly.type
_entity_poly.pdbx_seq_one_letter_code
_entity_poly.pdbx_strand_id
1 'polypeptide(L)'
;MPEVQRTKHVKKGGWRTLEWGVNATFDVRFFLPAGAEIKVRKGAGWPLGWDSQKQRLDGQTARILHVSGIVPSRVQMKTQRDAEVTYTYIAVGP
;
A
#
# COMPACT_ATOMS: atom_id res chain seq x y z
N MET A 1 9.59 -7.95 -14.50
CA MET A 1 9.74 -6.76 -13.64
C MET A 1 10.43 -7.19 -12.36
N PRO A 2 11.40 -6.42 -11.81
CA PRO A 2 12.04 -6.81 -10.58
C PRO A 2 11.04 -6.73 -9.40
N GLU A 3 10.92 -7.83 -8.67
CA GLU A 3 10.10 -7.94 -7.45
C GLU A 3 11.02 -7.94 -6.23
N VAL A 4 10.66 -7.19 -5.20
CA VAL A 4 11.39 -7.12 -3.93
C VAL A 4 10.41 -7.29 -2.77
N GLN A 5 10.67 -8.27 -1.91
CA GLN A 5 9.92 -8.42 -0.67
C GLN A 5 10.39 -7.41 0.38
N ARG A 6 9.45 -6.78 1.06
CA ARG A 6 9.71 -5.80 2.12
C ARG A 6 8.83 -6.10 3.32
N THR A 7 9.35 -5.85 4.51
CA THR A 7 8.64 -6.07 5.77
C THR A 7 8.61 -4.79 6.58
N LYS A 8 7.44 -4.45 7.13
CA LYS A 8 7.26 -3.30 8.01
C LYS A 8 6.30 -3.60 9.15
N HIS A 9 6.63 -3.08 10.32
CA HIS A 9 5.74 -3.08 11.46
C HIS A 9 4.57 -2.11 11.27
N VAL A 10 3.34 -2.59 11.46
CA VAL A 10 2.11 -1.80 11.42
C VAL A 10 1.38 -1.95 12.76
N LYS A 11 1.23 -0.82 13.47
CA LYS A 11 0.45 -0.74 14.70
C LYS A 11 -1.05 -0.83 14.41
N LYS A 12 -1.77 -1.49 15.30
CA LYS A 12 -3.22 -1.66 15.28
C LYS A 12 -3.96 -0.32 15.09
N GLY A 13 -4.98 -0.34 14.25
CA GLY A 13 -5.99 0.72 14.16
C GLY A 13 -5.56 1.99 13.39
N GLY A 14 -4.25 2.23 13.22
CA GLY A 14 -3.70 3.35 12.49
C GLY A 14 -3.41 3.04 11.02
N TRP A 15 -3.56 4.04 10.15
CA TRP A 15 -3.01 3.97 8.80
C TRP A 15 -1.50 4.20 8.84
N ARG A 16 -0.73 3.23 8.34
CA ARG A 16 0.72 3.32 8.18
C ARG A 16 1.09 3.38 6.71
N THR A 17 1.95 4.33 6.33
CA THR A 17 2.54 4.36 5.00
C THR A 17 3.61 3.28 4.87
N LEU A 18 3.44 2.42 3.86
CA LEU A 18 4.36 1.36 3.51
C LEU A 18 5.28 1.78 2.37
N GLU A 19 4.74 2.40 1.33
CA GLU A 19 5.51 2.92 0.20
C GLU A 19 5.06 4.32 -0.17
N TRP A 20 5.96 5.07 -0.79
CA TRP A 20 5.68 6.42 -1.27
C TRP A 20 6.49 6.72 -2.53
N GLY A 21 5.88 7.47 -3.44
CA GLY A 21 6.55 8.01 -4.61
C GLY A 21 5.87 9.28 -5.14
N VAL A 22 6.62 10.03 -5.93
CA VAL A 22 6.16 11.18 -6.73
C VAL A 22 6.65 10.92 -8.14
N ASN A 23 5.80 11.15 -9.15
CA ASN A 23 6.12 10.80 -10.53
C ASN A 23 6.66 9.37 -10.67
N ALA A 24 5.91 8.42 -10.11
CA ALA A 24 6.34 7.04 -9.95
C ALA A 24 5.27 6.08 -10.45
N THR A 25 5.73 4.98 -11.06
CA THR A 25 4.89 3.86 -11.47
C THR A 25 5.42 2.58 -10.81
N PHE A 26 4.60 1.94 -9.99
CA PHE A 26 4.95 0.68 -9.34
C PHE A 26 3.70 -0.04 -8.82
N ASP A 27 3.81 -1.35 -8.65
CA ASP A 27 2.77 -2.16 -8.03
C ASP A 27 3.19 -2.62 -6.63
N VAL A 28 2.20 -2.80 -5.77
CA VAL A 28 2.40 -3.43 -4.46
C VAL A 28 1.37 -4.53 -4.26
N ARG A 29 1.86 -5.76 -4.06
CA ARG A 29 1.05 -6.95 -3.82
C ARG A 29 1.03 -7.30 -2.33
N PHE A 30 -0.17 -7.52 -1.82
CA PHE A 30 -0.48 -7.87 -0.44
C PHE A 30 -1.24 -9.18 -0.37
N PHE A 31 -1.03 -9.94 0.70
CA PHE A 31 -1.78 -11.18 0.95
C PHE A 31 -2.30 -11.23 2.40
N LEU A 32 -1.43 -10.90 3.36
CA LEU A 32 -1.71 -10.88 4.79
C LEU A 32 -1.41 -9.50 5.40
N PRO A 33 -1.91 -9.21 6.62
CA PRO A 33 -2.79 -10.06 7.44
C PRO A 33 -4.27 -9.95 7.03
N ALA A 34 -5.01 -11.04 7.22
CA ALA A 34 -6.45 -11.07 6.99
C ALA A 34 -7.16 -9.98 7.82
N GLY A 35 -8.15 -9.33 7.22
CA GLY A 35 -8.87 -8.22 7.83
C GLY A 35 -8.16 -6.87 7.77
N ALA A 36 -6.91 -6.80 7.30
CA ALA A 36 -6.25 -5.52 7.05
C ALA A 36 -6.90 -4.77 5.88
N GLU A 37 -6.93 -3.45 5.98
CA GLU A 37 -7.32 -2.57 4.89
C GLU A 37 -6.08 -1.98 4.24
N ILE A 38 -6.07 -1.88 2.91
CA ILE A 38 -5.01 -1.28 2.11
C ILE A 38 -5.61 -0.18 1.21
N LYS A 39 -4.82 0.83 0.87
CA LYS A 39 -5.22 1.91 -0.05
C LYS A 39 -4.04 2.65 -0.64
N VAL A 40 -4.30 3.43 -1.68
CA VAL A 40 -3.38 4.47 -2.18
C VAL A 40 -3.94 5.85 -1.81
N ARG A 41 -3.22 6.59 -0.98
CA ARG A 41 -3.49 8.00 -0.67
C ARG A 41 -2.75 8.88 -1.68
N LYS A 42 -3.48 9.61 -2.52
CA LYS A 42 -2.91 10.54 -3.51
C LYS A 42 -3.00 12.00 -3.02
N GLY A 43 -2.09 12.84 -3.50
CA GLY A 43 -2.07 14.29 -3.26
C GLY A 43 -1.24 14.73 -2.04
N ALA A 44 -1.28 16.04 -1.75
CA ALA A 44 -0.39 16.70 -0.79
C ALA A 44 -0.78 16.56 0.70
N GLY A 45 -1.71 15.67 1.06
CA GLY A 45 -2.20 15.52 2.44
C GLY A 45 -3.59 16.14 2.63
N TRP A 46 -4.00 16.46 3.86
CA TRP A 46 -5.29 17.12 4.11
C TRP A 46 -5.18 18.63 3.86
N PRO A 47 -6.12 19.28 3.15
CA PRO A 47 -7.37 18.74 2.61
C PRO A 47 -7.27 18.22 1.16
N LEU A 48 -6.17 18.46 0.45
CA LEU A 48 -6.06 18.27 -1.01
C LEU A 48 -5.80 16.84 -1.50
N GLY A 49 -5.78 15.87 -0.61
CA GLY A 49 -5.56 14.46 -0.94
C GLY A 49 -6.84 13.66 -0.92
N TRP A 50 -6.85 12.56 -1.66
CA TRP A 50 -7.95 11.59 -1.68
C TRP A 50 -7.43 10.17 -1.57
N ASP A 51 -8.32 9.28 -1.15
CA ASP A 51 -8.04 7.85 -1.08
C ASP A 51 -8.50 7.18 -2.37
N SER A 52 -7.73 6.21 -2.86
CA SER A 52 -8.03 5.43 -4.06
C SER A 52 -7.67 3.97 -3.83
N GLN A 53 -8.30 3.07 -4.62
CA GLN A 53 -8.07 1.62 -4.58
C GLN A 53 -8.14 1.03 -3.16
N LYS A 54 -9.07 1.53 -2.33
CA LYS A 54 -9.24 1.01 -0.98
C LYS A 54 -9.79 -0.42 -1.05
N GLN A 55 -9.10 -1.36 -0.44
CA GLN A 55 -9.44 -2.79 -0.45
C GLN A 55 -9.22 -3.40 0.94
N ARG A 56 -9.88 -4.53 1.20
CA ARG A 56 -9.68 -5.33 2.42
C ARG A 56 -9.08 -6.68 2.04
N LEU A 57 -8.10 -7.13 2.82
CA LEU A 57 -7.49 -8.44 2.66
C LEU A 57 -8.38 -9.52 3.30
N ASP A 58 -8.69 -10.56 2.54
CA ASP A 58 -9.42 -11.74 3.01
C ASP A 58 -8.46 -12.83 3.56
N GLY A 59 -7.16 -12.71 3.29
CA GLY A 59 -6.15 -13.71 3.66
C GLY A 59 -6.16 -14.97 2.78
N GLN A 60 -6.93 -14.95 1.69
CA GLN A 60 -7.09 -16.07 0.75
C GLN A 60 -6.64 -15.67 -0.66
N THR A 61 -6.85 -14.41 -1.05
CA THR A 61 -6.51 -13.87 -2.36
C THR A 61 -5.56 -12.69 -2.21
N ALA A 62 -4.48 -12.71 -2.99
CA ALA A 62 -3.58 -11.58 -3.06
C ALA A 62 -4.27 -10.37 -3.71
N ARG A 63 -4.07 -9.18 -3.13
CA ARG A 63 -4.58 -7.91 -3.65
C ARG A 63 -3.41 -7.05 -4.11
N ILE A 64 -3.59 -6.37 -5.23
CA ILE A 64 -2.57 -5.50 -5.83
C ILE A 64 -3.08 -4.06 -5.79
N LEU A 65 -2.20 -3.14 -5.41
CA LEU A 65 -2.39 -1.71 -5.58
C LEU A 65 -1.45 -1.22 -6.67
N HIS A 66 -2.02 -0.51 -7.65
CA HIS A 66 -1.28 0.08 -8.75
C HIS A 66 -1.03 1.56 -8.46
N VAL A 67 0.23 1.96 -8.38
CA VAL A 67 0.60 3.37 -8.24
C VAL A 67 1.09 3.86 -9.59
N SER A 68 0.47 4.93 -10.08
CA SER A 68 0.89 5.65 -11.27
C SER A 68 0.47 7.11 -11.20
N GLY A 69 1.24 7.96 -11.87
CA GLY A 69 0.98 9.38 -12.07
C GLY A 69 2.02 10.31 -11.43
N ILE A 70 1.80 11.60 -11.66
CA ILE A 70 2.74 12.67 -11.29
C ILE A 70 2.56 13.19 -9.86
N VAL A 71 1.43 12.90 -9.22
CA VAL A 71 1.13 13.40 -7.87
C VAL A 71 1.75 12.52 -6.78
N PRO A 72 2.08 13.09 -5.60
CA PRO A 72 2.51 12.30 -4.46
C PRO A 72 1.51 11.20 -4.15
N SER A 73 1.99 9.96 -4.05
CA SER A 73 1.17 8.77 -3.81
C SER A 73 1.78 7.94 -2.70
N ARG A 74 0.97 7.58 -1.71
CA ARG A 74 1.37 6.76 -0.55
C ARG A 74 0.56 5.48 -0.54
N VAL A 75 1.23 4.34 -0.55
CA VAL A 75 0.59 3.05 -0.26
C VAL A 75 0.49 2.91 1.24
N GLN A 76 -0.72 2.68 1.74
CA GLN A 76 -0.98 2.62 3.17
C GLN A 76 -1.73 1.34 3.55
N MET A 77 -1.45 0.83 4.74
CA MET A 77 -2.18 -0.28 5.35
C MET A 77 -2.66 0.10 6.74
N LYS A 78 -3.82 -0.43 7.13
CA LYS A 78 -4.35 -0.42 8.49
C LYS A 78 -4.65 -1.87 8.91
N THR A 79 -4.13 -2.28 10.06
CA THR A 79 -4.31 -3.63 10.60
C THR A 79 -5.24 -3.63 11.81
N GLN A 80 -5.86 -4.77 12.09
CA GLN A 80 -6.71 -4.97 13.28
C GLN A 80 -5.92 -5.31 14.56
N ARG A 81 -4.65 -5.68 14.40
CA ARG A 81 -3.69 -5.98 15.46
C ARG A 81 -2.31 -5.51 15.04
N ASP A 82 -1.40 -5.33 15.99
CA ASP A 82 0.00 -5.08 15.71
C ASP A 82 0.56 -6.26 14.91
N ALA A 83 1.26 -5.97 13.81
CA ALA A 83 1.75 -7.01 12.91
C ALA A 83 2.99 -6.56 12.15
N GLU A 84 3.91 -7.50 11.95
CA GLU A 84 4.88 -7.41 10.85
C GLU A 84 4.19 -7.77 9.55
N VAL A 85 4.20 -6.84 8.60
CA VAL A 85 3.55 -7.00 7.31
C VAL A 85 4.61 -7.16 6.24
N THR A 86 4.62 -8.32 5.60
CA THR A 86 5.43 -8.58 4.41
C THR A 86 4.60 -8.34 3.15
N TYR A 87 5.15 -7.59 2.21
CA TYR A 87 4.52 -7.29 0.92
C TYR A 87 5.56 -7.36 -0.21
N THR A 88 5.08 -7.53 -1.44
CA THR A 88 5.94 -7.49 -2.63
C THR A 88 5.83 -6.13 -3.30
N TYR A 89 6.96 -5.43 -3.40
CA TYR A 89 7.10 -4.26 -4.26
C TYR A 89 7.53 -4.71 -5.66
N ILE A 90 6.84 -4.23 -6.69
CA ILE A 90 7.09 -4.62 -8.08
C ILE A 90 7.39 -3.32 -8.84
N ALA A 91 8.62 -3.16 -9.30
CA ALA A 91 8.97 -1.98 -10.08
C ALA A 91 8.42 -2.16 -11.50
N VAL A 92 7.51 -1.27 -11.89
CA VAL A 92 7.05 -1.18 -13.27
C VAL A 92 8.06 -0.27 -13.97
N GLY A 93 8.81 -0.82 -14.92
CA GLY A 93 9.73 -0.02 -15.74
C GLY A 93 8.98 1.06 -16.54
N PRO A 94 9.68 2.08 -17.05
CA PRO A 94 9.09 3.02 -18.01
C PRO A 94 8.59 2.30 -19.27
#